data_AF-A0A8B9IXY4-F1
#
_entry.id   AF-A0A8B9IXY4-F1
#
_cell.length_a   1.000
_cell.length_b   1.000
_cell.length_c   1.000
_cell.angle_alpha   90.00
_cell.angle_beta   90.00
_cell.angle_gamma   90.00
#
_symmetry.space_group_name_H-M   'P 1'
#
loop_
_entity.id
_entity.type
_entity.pdbx_description
1 polymer ?
#
loop_
_entity_poly.entity_id
_entity_poly.type
_entity_poly.pdbx_seq_one_letter_code
_entity_poly.pdbx_strand_id
1 'polypeptide(L)'
;MTLRIGMQDAVGQAVTVTPRSSLADRPVRVHVRGLAPSQLITLRAWLRDEQGERFQARAFFRADAMGEVDPGYHPALGGSYSGLYPMGLLWFLQPDTPFRRLLKRDVTGSPFRIHVEVFHGVLLVDGPQDRPLASCEAERWFVGAGVQRVPIREGRVRGALFLPPGPGPFPGVVDLFGGAGGLIEFRAGLLASRGFAVLALAFFAYEDLPRTMAQLDLEYFEEATAVLLQHPKVRGPGLGVIGVSKGAEVALAMASFLPLVVATVWINGTAFLHGNPLVYRDLCI
;
A
#
# COMPACT_ATOMS: atom_id res chain seq x y z
N MET A 1 -30.43 -21.13 52.92
CA MET A 1 -30.04 -21.64 51.58
C MET A 1 -30.42 -20.55 50.60
N THR A 2 -29.48 -19.65 50.29
CA THR A 2 -29.74 -18.49 49.43
C THR A 2 -28.69 -18.53 48.33
N LEU A 3 -29.11 -18.99 47.15
CA LEU A 3 -28.28 -19.09 45.96
C LEU A 3 -27.85 -17.68 45.52
N ARG A 4 -26.53 -17.43 45.55
CA ARG A 4 -25.91 -16.33 44.81
C ARG A 4 -25.93 -16.72 43.33
N ILE A 5 -26.83 -16.12 42.57
CA ILE A 5 -26.82 -16.17 41.11
C ILE A 5 -25.59 -15.35 40.68
N GLY A 6 -24.69 -16.00 39.95
CA GLY A 6 -23.45 -15.40 39.47
C GLY A 6 -23.73 -14.17 38.62
N MET A 7 -23.02 -13.09 38.92
CA MET A 7 -22.79 -12.00 37.97
C MET A 7 -22.18 -12.63 36.72
N GLN A 8 -22.92 -12.62 35.61
CA GLN A 8 -22.30 -12.69 34.30
C GLN A 8 -21.37 -11.47 34.19
N ASP A 9 -20.08 -11.72 34.02
CA ASP A 9 -19.12 -10.68 33.67
C ASP A 9 -19.68 -9.89 32.49
N ALA A 10 -19.94 -8.60 32.68
CA ALA A 10 -20.35 -7.72 31.61
C ALA A 10 -19.21 -7.69 30.59
N VAL A 11 -19.39 -8.36 29.45
CA VAL A 11 -18.44 -8.32 28.34
C VAL A 11 -18.39 -6.86 27.88
N GLY A 12 -17.30 -6.17 28.19
CA GLY A 12 -17.09 -4.78 27.77
C GLY A 12 -17.16 -4.65 26.26
N GLN A 13 -17.59 -3.47 25.78
CA GLN A 13 -17.58 -3.14 24.36
C GLN A 13 -16.18 -3.33 23.80
N ALA A 14 -16.07 -4.01 22.67
CA ALA A 14 -14.78 -4.36 22.07
C ALA A 14 -14.82 -4.17 20.55
N VAL A 15 -13.71 -3.70 19.99
CA VAL A 15 -13.45 -3.70 18.56
C VAL A 15 -12.16 -4.45 18.29
N THR A 16 -12.16 -5.26 17.24
CA THR A 16 -11.02 -6.07 16.83
C THR A 16 -10.78 -5.94 15.34
N VAL A 17 -9.51 -6.03 14.95
CA VAL A 17 -9.07 -6.14 13.56
C VAL A 17 -8.30 -7.44 13.41
N THR A 18 -8.75 -8.31 12.52
CA THR A 18 -8.15 -9.64 12.31
C THR A 18 -7.74 -9.83 10.85
N PRO A 19 -6.48 -10.18 10.56
CA PRO A 19 -5.34 -10.22 11.49
C PRO A 19 -4.94 -8.83 12.00
N ARG A 20 -4.35 -8.78 13.21
CA ARG A 20 -3.88 -7.51 13.82
C ARG A 20 -2.65 -6.94 13.11
N SER A 21 -1.82 -7.78 12.51
CA SER A 21 -0.66 -7.37 11.72
C SER A 21 -0.71 -8.09 10.37
N SER A 22 -0.58 -7.34 9.29
CA SER A 22 -0.73 -7.86 7.92
C SER A 22 -0.04 -7.01 6.89
N LEU A 23 0.16 -7.54 5.69
CA LEU A 23 0.55 -6.73 4.54
C LEU A 23 -0.58 -5.78 4.13
N ALA A 24 -0.20 -4.60 3.65
CA ALA A 24 -1.10 -3.52 3.26
C ALA A 24 -2.04 -3.89 2.10
N ASP A 25 -1.71 -4.93 1.33
CA ASP A 25 -2.50 -5.47 0.22
C ASP A 25 -3.37 -6.69 0.62
N ARG A 26 -3.42 -7.07 1.90
CA ARG A 26 -4.26 -8.16 2.41
C ARG A 26 -5.55 -7.63 3.03
N PRO A 27 -6.70 -8.30 2.85
CA PRO A 27 -7.91 -7.91 3.57
C PRO A 27 -7.75 -8.11 5.08
N VAL A 28 -8.45 -7.29 5.88
CA VAL A 28 -8.64 -7.47 7.32
C VAL A 28 -10.13 -7.42 7.63
N ARG A 29 -10.54 -8.09 8.72
CA ARG A 29 -11.90 -8.07 9.22
C ARG A 29 -11.97 -7.16 10.45
N VAL A 30 -12.84 -6.17 10.41
CA VAL A 30 -13.21 -5.35 11.57
C VAL A 30 -14.44 -5.98 12.21
N HIS A 31 -14.41 -6.21 13.52
CA HIS A 31 -15.57 -6.75 14.24
C HIS A 31 -15.75 -6.03 15.57
N VAL A 32 -16.97 -5.60 15.85
CA VAL A 32 -17.39 -4.94 17.09
C VAL A 32 -18.38 -5.83 17.82
N ARG A 33 -18.23 -5.97 19.14
CA ARG A 33 -19.13 -6.75 20.01
C ARG A 33 -19.45 -5.99 21.29
N GLY A 34 -20.47 -6.47 22.00
CA GLY A 34 -20.86 -5.93 23.31
C GLY A 34 -21.68 -4.65 23.22
N LEU A 35 -22.29 -4.36 22.06
CA LEU A 35 -23.22 -3.24 21.90
C LEU A 35 -24.63 -3.65 22.37
N ALA A 36 -25.49 -2.68 22.63
CA ALA A 36 -26.92 -2.96 22.78
C ALA A 36 -27.54 -3.35 21.41
N PRO A 37 -28.56 -4.22 21.37
CA PRO A 37 -29.25 -4.54 20.13
C PRO A 37 -29.77 -3.28 19.42
N SER A 38 -29.60 -3.20 18.09
CA SER A 38 -29.98 -2.03 17.28
C SER A 38 -29.29 -0.71 17.64
N GLN A 39 -28.26 -0.72 18.49
CA GLN A 39 -27.49 0.46 18.85
C GLN A 39 -26.85 1.08 17.60
N LEU A 40 -27.02 2.39 17.43
CA LEU A 40 -26.30 3.16 16.43
C LEU A 40 -24.89 3.48 16.94
N ILE A 41 -23.90 3.25 16.09
CA ILE A 41 -22.50 3.56 16.35
C ILE A 41 -21.84 4.24 15.16
N THR A 42 -20.72 4.90 15.44
CA THR A 42 -19.77 5.34 14.42
C THR A 42 -18.50 4.52 14.56
N LEU A 43 -18.07 3.86 13.49
CA LEU A 43 -16.73 3.33 13.37
C LEU A 43 -15.84 4.37 12.69
N ARG A 44 -14.71 4.67 13.30
CA ARG A 44 -13.68 5.54 12.74
C ARG A 44 -12.39 4.77 12.61
N ALA A 45 -11.77 4.82 11.44
CA ALA A 45 -10.40 4.39 11.24
C ALA A 45 -9.53 5.60 10.91
N TRP A 46 -8.33 5.65 11.49
CA TRP A 46 -7.36 6.69 11.17
C TRP A 46 -5.92 6.21 11.30
N LEU A 47 -5.00 6.89 10.62
CA LEU A 47 -3.56 6.70 10.72
C LEU A 47 -2.85 8.05 10.61
N ARG A 48 -1.57 8.09 11.00
CA ARG A 48 -0.66 9.18 10.62
C ARG A 48 0.40 8.67 9.67
N ASP A 49 0.67 9.43 8.63
CA ASP A 49 1.76 9.13 7.71
C ASP A 49 3.12 9.53 8.32
N GLU A 50 4.19 9.31 7.57
CA GLU A 50 5.57 9.60 8.01
C GLU A 50 5.86 11.11 8.15
N GLN A 51 4.96 11.97 7.67
CA GLN A 51 5.02 13.43 7.81
C GLN A 51 4.10 13.92 8.93
N GLY A 52 3.40 13.02 9.64
CA GLY A 52 2.45 13.34 10.70
C GLY A 52 1.06 13.72 10.22
N GLU A 53 0.81 13.73 8.90
CA GLU A 53 -0.52 14.01 8.33
C GLU A 53 -1.48 12.91 8.73
N ARG A 54 -2.64 13.28 9.27
CA ARG A 54 -3.67 12.32 9.65
C ARG A 54 -4.55 12.02 8.45
N PHE A 55 -4.78 10.74 8.21
CA PHE A 55 -5.79 10.26 7.27
C PHE A 55 -6.87 9.53 8.07
N GLN A 56 -8.14 9.79 7.78
CA GLN A 56 -9.25 9.17 8.48
C GLN A 56 -10.44 8.88 7.57
N ALA A 57 -11.24 7.89 7.99
CA ALA A 57 -12.54 7.58 7.44
C ALA A 57 -13.48 7.24 8.58
N ARG A 58 -14.76 7.58 8.44
CA ARG A 58 -15.80 7.20 9.40
C ARG A 58 -17.02 6.67 8.68
N ALA A 59 -17.69 5.71 9.29
CA ALA A 59 -18.94 5.18 8.79
C ALA A 59 -19.87 4.79 9.93
N PHE A 60 -21.16 4.92 9.67
CA PHE A 60 -22.22 4.67 10.67
C PHE A 60 -22.79 3.28 10.49
N PHE A 61 -23.02 2.59 11.60
CA PHE A 61 -23.57 1.24 11.58
C PHE A 61 -24.66 1.10 12.64
N ARG A 62 -25.54 0.13 12.43
CA ARG A 62 -26.51 -0.33 13.41
C ARG A 62 -26.12 -1.74 13.83
N ALA A 63 -25.98 -1.96 15.14
CA ALA A 63 -25.73 -3.28 15.68
C ALA A 63 -26.90 -4.23 15.40
N ASP A 64 -26.59 -5.51 15.18
CA ASP A 64 -27.60 -6.55 15.02
C ASP A 64 -28.31 -6.89 16.34
N ALA A 65 -29.13 -7.94 16.32
CA ALA A 65 -29.84 -8.42 17.50
C ALA A 65 -28.92 -8.97 18.59
N MET A 66 -27.68 -9.34 18.25
CA MET A 66 -26.66 -9.84 19.17
C MET A 66 -25.75 -8.74 19.70
N GLY A 67 -25.96 -7.49 19.27
CA GLY A 67 -25.10 -6.38 19.68
C GLY A 67 -23.75 -6.36 18.95
N GLU A 68 -23.71 -6.86 17.72
CA GLU A 68 -22.50 -6.92 16.91
C GLU A 68 -22.57 -6.02 15.68
N VAL A 69 -21.40 -5.54 15.24
CA VAL A 69 -21.22 -4.88 13.94
C VAL A 69 -20.01 -5.48 13.25
N ASP A 70 -20.21 -5.86 12.00
CA ASP A 70 -19.17 -6.34 11.09
C ASP A 70 -19.39 -5.70 9.71
N PRO A 71 -18.51 -4.79 9.24
CA PRO A 71 -18.65 -4.14 7.94
C PRO A 71 -18.69 -5.10 6.74
N GLY A 72 -18.31 -6.36 6.91
CA GLY A 72 -18.43 -7.42 5.90
C GLY A 72 -19.84 -7.99 5.75
N TYR A 73 -20.71 -7.82 6.74
CA TYR A 73 -22.10 -8.31 6.74
C TYR A 73 -23.13 -7.19 6.94
N HIS A 74 -22.72 -6.09 7.57
CA HIS A 74 -23.57 -4.96 7.91
C HIS A 74 -23.20 -3.76 7.05
N PRO A 75 -24.12 -3.24 6.20
CA PRO A 75 -23.83 -2.10 5.36
C PRO A 75 -23.66 -0.82 6.18
N ALA A 76 -22.72 0.03 5.77
CA ALA A 76 -22.60 1.37 6.31
C ALA A 76 -23.83 2.21 5.93
N LEU A 77 -24.40 2.90 6.91
CA LEU A 77 -25.58 3.76 6.75
C LEU A 77 -25.25 5.15 6.20
N GLY A 78 -23.97 5.53 6.20
CA GLY A 78 -23.46 6.83 5.77
C GLY A 78 -22.10 7.16 6.38
N GLY A 79 -21.61 8.36 6.13
CA GLY A 79 -20.28 8.84 6.53
C GLY A 79 -19.39 9.05 5.30
N SER A 80 -18.12 8.66 5.41
CA SER A 80 -17.16 8.65 4.30
C SER A 80 -17.59 7.71 3.15
N TYR A 81 -18.45 6.73 3.44
CA TYR A 81 -19.05 5.82 2.46
C TYR A 81 -20.39 5.25 2.98
N SER A 82 -21.16 4.62 2.10
CA SER A 82 -22.39 3.89 2.44
C SER A 82 -22.46 2.57 1.67
N GLY A 83 -23.18 1.57 2.18
CA GLY A 83 -23.28 0.23 1.59
C GLY A 83 -22.29 -0.78 2.16
N LEU A 84 -22.25 -1.97 1.56
CA LEU A 84 -21.49 -3.11 2.05
C LEU A 84 -20.04 -3.08 1.51
N TYR A 85 -19.14 -2.47 2.27
CA TYR A 85 -17.72 -2.36 1.96
C TYR A 85 -16.88 -2.88 3.13
N PRO A 86 -16.48 -4.17 3.14
CA PRO A 86 -15.76 -4.78 4.27
C PRO A 86 -14.47 -4.03 4.66
N MET A 87 -13.80 -3.44 3.66
CA MET A 87 -12.56 -2.67 3.82
C MET A 87 -12.78 -1.16 3.65
N GLY A 88 -14.04 -0.69 3.69
CA GLY A 88 -14.38 0.71 3.41
C GLY A 88 -13.69 1.70 4.33
N LEU A 89 -13.50 1.35 5.61
CA LEU A 89 -12.75 2.18 6.57
C LEU A 89 -11.28 2.43 6.17
N LEU A 90 -10.70 1.59 5.31
CA LEU A 90 -9.34 1.75 4.80
C LEU A 90 -9.31 2.38 3.40
N TRP A 91 -10.25 2.00 2.52
CA TRP A 91 -10.28 2.51 1.14
C TRP A 91 -10.71 3.98 1.05
N PHE A 92 -11.58 4.42 1.96
CA PHE A 92 -12.11 5.78 1.97
C PHE A 92 -11.37 6.71 2.95
N LEU A 93 -10.14 6.36 3.35
CA LEU A 93 -9.28 7.26 4.12
C LEU A 93 -9.03 8.55 3.34
N GLN A 94 -9.28 9.69 3.98
CA GLN A 94 -9.04 11.02 3.44
C GLN A 94 -8.12 11.80 4.38
N PRO A 95 -7.24 12.67 3.85
CA PRO A 95 -6.41 13.50 4.71
C PRO A 95 -7.25 14.56 5.42
N ASP A 96 -6.84 14.93 6.63
CA ASP A 96 -7.43 16.07 7.34
C ASP A 96 -7.09 17.38 6.59
N THR A 97 -5.87 17.49 6.07
CA THR A 97 -5.44 18.61 5.23
C THR A 97 -5.74 18.33 3.75
N PRO A 98 -6.46 19.21 3.04
CA PRO A 98 -6.73 19.03 1.61
C PRO A 98 -5.45 18.84 0.77
N PHE A 99 -5.60 18.11 -0.34
CA PHE A 99 -4.55 17.88 -1.35
C PHE A 99 -3.30 17.12 -0.86
N ARG A 100 -3.39 16.43 0.28
CA ARG A 100 -2.32 15.52 0.75
C ARG A 100 -2.53 14.13 0.18
N ARG A 101 -1.44 13.47 -0.18
CA ARG A 101 -1.43 12.10 -0.71
C ARG A 101 -0.76 11.17 0.29
N LEU A 102 -1.46 10.11 0.69
CA LEU A 102 -0.88 9.07 1.52
C LEU A 102 0.20 8.33 0.73
N LEU A 103 1.42 8.30 1.27
CA LEU A 103 2.57 7.66 0.65
C LEU A 103 3.40 6.98 1.74
N LYS A 104 3.71 5.69 1.55
CA LYS A 104 4.68 4.98 2.38
C LYS A 104 6.07 5.10 1.75
N ARG A 105 7.03 5.73 2.43
CA ARG A 105 8.43 5.81 1.98
C ARG A 105 9.32 4.83 2.72
N ASP A 106 9.20 4.75 4.05
CA ASP A 106 9.91 3.76 4.86
C ASP A 106 9.16 2.42 4.85
N VAL A 107 9.39 1.62 3.81
CA VAL A 107 8.64 0.37 3.60
C VAL A 107 9.13 -0.79 4.47
N THR A 108 10.36 -0.72 4.98
CA THR A 108 10.99 -1.78 5.79
C THR A 108 11.04 -1.48 7.29
N GLY A 109 11.17 -0.21 7.68
CA GLY A 109 11.41 0.17 9.08
C GLY A 109 10.14 0.23 9.93
N SER A 110 8.99 0.49 9.32
CA SER A 110 7.75 0.71 10.06
C SER A 110 6.48 0.34 9.28
N PRO A 111 5.41 -0.15 9.93
CA PRO A 111 4.10 -0.30 9.31
C PRO A 111 3.35 1.05 9.32
N PHE A 112 2.25 1.13 8.57
CA PHE A 112 1.18 2.05 8.96
C PHE A 112 0.41 1.45 10.14
N ARG A 113 0.28 2.21 11.22
CA ARG A 113 -0.55 1.87 12.40
C ARG A 113 -1.94 2.47 12.19
N ILE A 114 -2.93 1.59 12.02
CA ILE A 114 -4.33 1.94 11.87
C ILE A 114 -4.99 1.86 13.23
N HIS A 115 -5.52 2.98 13.70
CA HIS A 115 -6.37 3.05 14.87
C HIS A 115 -7.82 2.88 14.45
N VAL A 116 -8.53 1.94 15.06
CA VAL A 116 -9.97 1.73 14.84
C VAL A 116 -10.70 1.99 16.15
N GLU A 117 -11.70 2.85 16.09
CA GLU A 117 -12.40 3.39 17.24
C GLU A 117 -13.92 3.28 17.04
N VAL A 118 -14.63 3.00 18.12
CA VAL A 118 -16.10 2.90 18.16
C VAL A 118 -16.64 4.05 18.98
N PHE A 119 -17.59 4.81 18.45
CA PHE A 119 -18.30 5.88 19.18
C PHE A 119 -19.79 5.57 19.27
N HIS A 120 -20.42 6.08 20.34
CA HIS A 120 -21.87 6.02 20.48
C HIS A 120 -22.55 6.96 19.49
N GLY A 121 -23.62 6.49 18.83
CA GLY A 121 -24.42 7.30 17.93
C GLY A 121 -23.71 7.65 16.61
N VAL A 122 -24.29 8.63 15.90
CA VAL A 122 -23.79 9.14 14.62
C VAL A 122 -22.92 10.37 14.89
N LEU A 123 -21.62 10.26 14.64
CA LEU A 123 -20.65 11.31 14.87
C LEU A 123 -20.14 11.90 13.55
N LEU A 124 -20.75 13.01 13.13
CA LEU A 124 -20.35 13.72 11.90
C LEU A 124 -19.04 14.49 12.06
N VAL A 125 -18.84 15.10 13.23
CA VAL A 125 -17.69 15.97 13.56
C VAL A 125 -17.20 15.60 14.95
N ASP A 126 -15.89 15.68 15.18
CA ASP A 126 -15.28 15.39 16.47
C ASP A 126 -15.56 16.53 17.47
N GLY A 127 -16.18 16.20 18.59
CA GLY A 127 -16.39 17.06 19.74
C GLY A 127 -15.35 16.81 20.84
N PRO A 128 -15.07 17.81 21.68
CA PRO A 128 -14.04 17.73 22.73
C PRO A 128 -14.35 16.70 23.84
N GLN A 129 -15.60 16.23 23.94
CA GLN A 129 -16.01 15.23 24.93
C GLN A 129 -16.19 13.83 24.34
N ASP A 130 -16.00 13.65 23.03
CA ASP A 130 -16.21 12.36 22.40
C ASP A 130 -15.10 11.39 22.79
N ARG A 131 -15.49 10.35 23.53
CA ARG A 131 -14.60 9.26 23.93
C ARG A 131 -15.02 7.98 23.23
N PRO A 132 -14.07 7.21 22.69
CA PRO A 132 -14.40 5.93 22.09
C PRO A 132 -14.90 4.96 23.16
N LEU A 133 -15.97 4.24 22.84
CA LEU A 133 -16.49 3.09 23.59
C LEU A 133 -15.48 1.95 23.65
N ALA A 134 -14.76 1.75 22.54
CA ALA A 134 -13.70 0.77 22.38
C ALA A 134 -12.73 1.25 21.31
N SER A 135 -11.47 0.82 21.41
CA SER A 135 -10.47 1.05 20.37
C SER A 135 -9.52 -0.13 20.24
N CYS A 136 -8.92 -0.26 19.07
CA CYS A 136 -7.80 -1.17 18.84
C CYS A 136 -6.85 -0.59 17.79
N GLU A 137 -5.67 -1.21 17.68
CA GLU A 137 -4.67 -0.86 16.67
C GLU A 137 -4.32 -2.09 15.84
N ALA A 138 -4.17 -1.88 14.54
CA ALA A 138 -3.68 -2.86 13.58
C ALA A 138 -2.52 -2.31 12.75
N GLU A 139 -1.59 -3.19 12.38
CA GLU A 139 -0.41 -2.86 11.60
C GLU A 139 -0.56 -3.31 10.14
N ARG A 140 -0.15 -2.43 9.23
CA ARG A 140 -0.17 -2.62 7.78
C ARG A 140 1.23 -2.45 7.22
N TRP A 141 1.89 -3.56 6.94
CA TRP A 141 3.26 -3.65 6.45
C TRP A 141 3.33 -3.60 4.92
N PHE A 142 4.42 -3.03 4.38
CA PHE A 142 4.66 -2.98 2.93
C PHE A 142 5.74 -3.95 2.46
N VAL A 143 6.37 -4.65 3.41
CA VAL A 143 7.38 -5.68 3.17
C VAL A 143 7.06 -6.86 4.08
N GLY A 144 7.01 -8.06 3.50
CA GLY A 144 6.70 -9.29 4.20
C GLY A 144 7.86 -9.82 5.02
N ALA A 145 7.55 -10.67 6.00
CA ALA A 145 8.56 -11.32 6.82
C ALA A 145 9.62 -12.04 5.96
N GLY A 146 10.89 -11.76 6.23
CA GLY A 146 12.02 -12.40 5.55
C GLY A 146 12.35 -11.84 4.16
N VAL A 147 11.56 -10.90 3.62
CA VAL A 147 11.93 -10.17 2.39
C VAL A 147 13.14 -9.29 2.67
N GLN A 148 14.18 -9.39 1.84
CA GLN A 148 15.40 -8.61 1.98
C GLN A 148 15.32 -7.37 1.08
N ARG A 149 15.73 -6.20 1.58
CA ARG A 149 15.91 -4.97 0.79
C ARG A 149 17.41 -4.72 0.60
N VAL A 150 17.85 -4.68 -0.64
CA VAL A 150 19.24 -4.43 -1.04
C VAL A 150 19.31 -3.14 -1.85
N PRO A 151 19.93 -2.06 -1.33
CA PRO A 151 20.14 -0.85 -2.12
C PRO A 151 21.03 -1.13 -3.34
N ILE A 152 20.65 -0.61 -4.50
CA ILE A 152 21.40 -0.75 -5.75
C ILE A 152 22.11 0.56 -6.09
N ARG A 153 23.44 0.48 -6.20
CA ARG A 153 24.34 1.57 -6.62
C ARG A 153 25.41 1.01 -7.56
N GLU A 154 24.98 0.43 -8.67
CA GLU A 154 25.85 -0.24 -9.64
C GLU A 154 25.96 0.60 -10.91
N GLY A 155 27.18 1.03 -11.26
CA GLY A 155 27.37 2.00 -12.34
C GLY A 155 26.54 3.26 -12.09
N ARG A 156 25.71 3.64 -13.07
CA ARG A 156 24.73 4.74 -12.93
C ARG A 156 23.37 4.30 -12.39
N VAL A 157 23.09 3.00 -12.30
CA VAL A 157 21.79 2.47 -11.86
C VAL A 157 21.57 2.76 -10.38
N ARG A 158 20.43 3.36 -10.03
CA ARG A 158 20.01 3.63 -8.65
C ARG A 158 18.64 3.06 -8.36
N GLY A 159 18.52 2.31 -7.28
CA GLY A 159 17.26 1.71 -6.87
C GLY A 159 17.37 0.88 -5.61
N ALA A 160 16.37 0.04 -5.39
CA ALA A 160 16.39 -0.97 -4.34
C ALA A 160 15.81 -2.29 -4.85
N LEU A 161 16.58 -3.36 -4.67
CA LEU A 161 16.17 -4.72 -4.99
C LEU A 161 15.53 -5.37 -3.77
N PHE A 162 14.31 -5.84 -3.93
CA PHE A 162 13.58 -6.62 -2.93
C PHE A 162 13.62 -8.10 -3.31
N LEU A 163 14.13 -8.94 -2.41
CA LEU A 163 14.29 -10.37 -2.61
C LEU A 163 13.35 -11.15 -1.67
N PRO A 164 12.53 -12.08 -2.19
CA PRO A 164 11.74 -12.97 -1.36
C PRO A 164 12.64 -13.82 -0.43
N PRO A 165 12.11 -14.29 0.71
CA PRO A 165 12.81 -15.26 1.54
C PRO A 165 13.01 -16.59 0.77
N GLY A 166 14.08 -17.30 1.11
CA GLY A 166 14.38 -18.63 0.55
C GLY A 166 15.55 -18.64 -0.43
N PRO A 167 15.81 -19.82 -1.04
CA PRO A 167 17.00 -20.04 -1.86
C PRO A 167 16.94 -19.37 -3.24
N GLY A 168 15.74 -19.10 -3.78
CA GLY A 168 15.56 -18.66 -5.16
C GLY A 168 15.89 -19.76 -6.19
N PRO A 169 16.10 -19.42 -7.47
CA PRO A 169 15.94 -18.08 -8.04
C PRO A 169 14.46 -17.69 -8.18
N PHE A 170 14.18 -16.39 -8.19
CA PHE A 170 12.84 -15.82 -8.26
C PHE A 170 12.62 -15.10 -9.59
N PRO A 171 11.40 -15.10 -10.17
CA PRO A 171 11.13 -14.29 -11.35
C PRO A 171 11.44 -12.81 -11.09
N GLY A 172 12.23 -12.20 -11.99
CA GLY A 172 12.66 -10.80 -11.88
C GLY A 172 11.62 -9.82 -12.41
N VAL A 173 11.45 -8.69 -11.72
CA VAL A 173 10.59 -7.59 -12.14
C VAL A 173 11.30 -6.24 -11.95
N VAL A 174 11.28 -5.38 -12.96
CA VAL A 174 11.62 -3.96 -12.81
C VAL A 174 10.34 -3.17 -12.52
N ASP A 175 10.34 -2.40 -11.43
CA ASP A 175 9.20 -1.61 -10.94
C ASP A 175 9.45 -0.09 -11.15
N LEU A 176 8.57 0.54 -11.94
CA LEU A 176 8.69 1.92 -12.40
C LEU A 176 7.49 2.78 -11.97
N PHE A 177 7.77 3.85 -11.23
CA PHE A 177 6.79 4.90 -10.93
C PHE A 177 6.85 6.05 -11.94
N GLY A 178 5.90 6.98 -11.82
CA GLY A 178 5.72 8.09 -12.75
C GLY A 178 6.59 9.32 -12.45
N GLY A 179 6.16 10.48 -12.96
CA GLY A 179 6.89 11.76 -12.91
C GLY A 179 7.03 12.42 -11.54
N ALA A 180 6.83 11.70 -10.43
CA ALA A 180 7.09 12.23 -9.09
C ALA A 180 8.60 12.31 -8.78
N GLY A 181 9.42 11.52 -9.47
CA GLY A 181 10.84 11.39 -9.19
C GLY A 181 11.11 10.67 -7.87
N GLY A 182 12.40 10.55 -7.52
CA GLY A 182 12.81 9.84 -6.32
C GLY A 182 12.72 8.31 -6.49
N LEU A 183 12.86 7.60 -5.37
CA LEU A 183 12.71 6.17 -5.27
C LEU A 183 11.43 5.84 -4.49
N ILE A 184 10.51 5.09 -5.11
CA ILE A 184 9.24 4.67 -4.52
C ILE A 184 9.23 3.15 -4.47
N GLU A 185 9.09 2.59 -3.27
CA GLU A 185 9.40 1.18 -3.01
C GLU A 185 8.19 0.33 -2.58
N PHE A 186 7.06 0.97 -2.25
CA PHE A 186 5.96 0.28 -1.57
C PHE A 186 5.33 -0.82 -2.44
N ARG A 187 5.36 -0.69 -3.77
CA ARG A 187 4.86 -1.71 -4.69
C ARG A 187 5.86 -2.86 -4.83
N ALA A 188 7.15 -2.56 -5.00
CA ALA A 188 8.21 -3.56 -5.03
C ALA A 188 8.25 -4.44 -3.76
N GLY A 189 8.14 -3.82 -2.58
CA GLY A 189 8.09 -4.54 -1.31
C GLY A 189 6.92 -5.53 -1.22
N LEU A 190 5.72 -5.10 -1.64
CA LEU A 190 4.53 -5.94 -1.66
C LEU A 190 4.65 -7.07 -2.70
N LEU A 191 5.15 -6.79 -3.90
CA LEU A 191 5.37 -7.80 -4.94
C LEU A 191 6.43 -8.83 -4.54
N ALA A 192 7.52 -8.41 -3.88
CA ALA A 192 8.52 -9.35 -3.38
C ALA A 192 7.97 -10.26 -2.27
N SER A 193 7.00 -9.77 -1.51
CA SER A 193 6.24 -10.57 -0.55
C SER A 193 5.34 -11.62 -1.22
N ARG A 194 5.23 -11.61 -2.56
CA ARG A 194 4.51 -12.59 -3.39
C ARG A 194 5.43 -13.47 -4.23
N GLY A 195 6.75 -13.44 -3.98
CA GLY A 195 7.70 -14.38 -4.61
C GLY A 195 8.43 -13.85 -5.85
N PHE A 196 8.42 -12.53 -6.10
CA PHE A 196 9.17 -11.90 -7.18
C PHE A 196 10.45 -11.23 -6.66
N ALA A 197 11.55 -11.30 -7.39
CA ALA A 197 12.69 -10.41 -7.13
C ALA A 197 12.42 -9.08 -7.84
N VAL A 198 12.25 -7.98 -7.09
CA VAL A 198 11.72 -6.73 -7.66
C VAL A 198 12.70 -5.59 -7.47
N LEU A 199 13.16 -5.00 -8.57
CA LEU A 199 13.96 -3.78 -8.58
C LEU A 199 13.05 -2.56 -8.64
N ALA A 200 12.84 -1.88 -7.51
CA ALA A 200 12.32 -0.52 -7.53
C ALA A 200 13.38 0.39 -8.15
N LEU A 201 13.10 0.93 -9.34
CA LEU A 201 14.08 1.70 -10.10
C LEU A 201 13.74 3.18 -10.06
N ALA A 202 14.69 3.99 -9.54
CA ALA A 202 14.66 5.42 -9.73
C ALA A 202 15.30 5.76 -11.08
N PHE A 203 14.86 6.83 -11.74
CA PHE A 203 15.46 7.28 -13.02
C PHE A 203 15.66 8.80 -13.10
N PHE A 204 15.22 9.57 -12.10
CA PHE A 204 15.56 10.99 -11.89
C PHE A 204 15.22 11.43 -10.46
N ALA A 205 15.74 12.59 -10.04
CA ALA A 205 15.51 13.22 -8.74
C ALA A 205 15.78 12.30 -7.53
N TYR A 206 16.79 11.44 -7.64
CA TYR A 206 17.19 10.50 -6.59
C TYR A 206 18.71 10.34 -6.56
N GLU A 207 19.31 10.55 -5.38
CA GLU A 207 20.77 10.50 -5.19
C GLU A 207 21.53 11.36 -6.23
N ASP A 208 22.43 10.75 -6.98
CA ASP A 208 23.28 11.36 -8.02
C ASP A 208 22.65 11.32 -9.43
N LEU A 209 21.40 10.87 -9.57
CA LEU A 209 20.66 10.95 -10.83
C LEU A 209 20.32 12.41 -11.21
N PRO A 210 20.02 12.68 -12.50
CA PRO A 210 19.59 14.01 -12.93
C PRO A 210 18.46 14.56 -12.07
N ARG A 211 18.55 15.84 -11.68
CA ARG A 211 17.54 16.48 -10.82
C ARG A 211 16.18 16.63 -11.50
N THR A 212 16.18 16.74 -12.82
CA THR A 212 14.99 16.83 -13.66
C THR A 212 15.06 15.76 -14.74
N MET A 213 13.90 15.31 -15.19
CA MET A 213 13.77 14.43 -16.34
C MET A 213 13.74 15.31 -17.59
N ALA A 214 14.89 15.48 -18.24
CA ALA A 214 14.99 16.19 -19.51
C ALA A 214 14.67 15.25 -20.68
N GLN A 215 15.22 14.04 -20.63
CA GLN A 215 15.02 12.96 -21.61
C GLN A 215 14.93 11.61 -20.89
N LEU A 216 14.40 10.60 -21.59
CA LEU A 216 14.43 9.21 -21.17
C LEU A 216 15.56 8.50 -21.92
N ASP A 217 16.64 8.18 -21.21
CA ASP A 217 17.76 7.41 -21.77
C ASP A 217 17.45 5.92 -21.65
N LEU A 218 17.20 5.24 -22.77
CA LEU A 218 16.81 3.83 -22.75
C LEU A 218 17.96 2.89 -22.38
N GLU A 219 19.22 3.30 -22.60
CA GLU A 219 20.40 2.53 -22.19
C GLU A 219 20.47 2.43 -20.66
N TYR A 220 19.97 3.44 -19.93
CA TYR A 220 19.90 3.40 -18.46
C TYR A 220 19.00 2.24 -17.98
N PHE A 221 17.87 2.07 -18.65
CA PHE A 221 16.93 1.01 -18.32
C PHE A 221 17.44 -0.36 -18.79
N GLU A 222 18.15 -0.43 -19.93
CA GLU A 222 18.86 -1.63 -20.38
C GLU A 222 19.91 -2.08 -19.35
N GLU A 223 20.74 -1.16 -18.84
CA GLU A 223 21.69 -1.43 -17.76
C GLU A 223 21.00 -1.92 -16.48
N ALA A 224 19.87 -1.32 -16.10
CA ALA A 224 19.09 -1.78 -14.95
C ALA A 224 18.55 -3.21 -15.13
N THR A 225 18.15 -3.60 -16.35
CA THR A 225 17.76 -4.99 -16.63
C THR A 225 18.94 -5.96 -16.49
N ALA A 226 20.14 -5.54 -16.92
CA ALA A 226 21.35 -6.33 -16.79
C ALA A 226 21.74 -6.52 -15.32
N VAL A 227 21.74 -5.45 -14.51
CA VAL A 227 21.98 -5.52 -13.06
C VAL A 227 21.02 -6.51 -12.40
N LEU A 228 19.72 -6.44 -12.71
CA LEU A 228 18.74 -7.36 -12.15
C LEU A 228 18.99 -8.81 -12.56
N LEU A 229 19.26 -9.08 -13.85
CA LEU A 229 19.45 -10.43 -14.37
C LEU A 229 20.79 -11.07 -13.96
N GLN A 230 21.81 -10.26 -13.64
CA GLN A 230 23.10 -10.75 -13.11
C GLN A 230 23.01 -11.22 -11.66
N HIS A 231 21.98 -10.81 -10.92
CA HIS A 231 21.83 -11.19 -9.53
C HIS A 231 21.53 -12.70 -9.39
N PRO A 232 22.27 -13.47 -8.56
CA PRO A 232 22.20 -14.94 -8.54
C PRO A 232 20.85 -15.50 -8.07
N LYS A 233 20.04 -14.69 -7.37
CA LYS A 233 18.68 -15.05 -6.97
C LYS A 233 17.59 -14.68 -7.98
N VAL A 234 17.94 -14.18 -9.16
CA VAL A 234 16.96 -13.81 -10.20
C VAL A 234 16.93 -14.87 -11.28
N ARG A 235 15.72 -15.29 -11.64
CA ARG A 235 15.48 -16.28 -12.69
C ARG A 235 15.56 -15.58 -14.04
N GLY A 236 16.59 -15.91 -14.82
CA GLY A 236 16.67 -15.60 -16.25
C GLY A 236 15.82 -16.55 -17.12
N PRO A 237 15.84 -16.37 -18.46
CA PRO A 237 16.67 -15.42 -19.21
C PRO A 237 16.08 -14.01 -19.35
N GLY A 238 14.81 -13.81 -19.01
CA GLY A 238 14.12 -12.53 -19.15
C GLY A 238 13.43 -12.07 -17.87
N LEU A 239 12.84 -10.88 -17.91
CA LEU A 239 12.19 -10.24 -16.77
C LEU A 239 10.84 -9.62 -17.13
N GLY A 240 10.02 -9.38 -16.11
CA GLY A 240 8.83 -8.56 -16.24
C GLY A 240 9.12 -7.08 -15.98
N VAL A 241 8.32 -6.19 -16.55
CA VAL A 241 8.34 -4.77 -16.19
C VAL A 241 6.95 -4.33 -15.77
N ILE A 242 6.84 -3.59 -14.67
CA ILE A 242 5.60 -2.96 -14.23
C ILE A 242 5.80 -1.45 -14.14
N GLY A 243 4.94 -0.70 -14.84
CA GLY A 243 5.02 0.75 -14.92
C GLY A 243 3.70 1.43 -14.62
N VAL A 244 3.74 2.61 -13.99
CA VAL A 244 2.57 3.50 -13.82
C VAL A 244 2.86 4.91 -14.33
N SER A 245 1.89 5.53 -15.01
CA SER A 245 2.02 6.89 -15.54
C SER A 245 3.27 7.01 -16.43
N LYS A 246 4.19 7.95 -16.18
CA LYS A 246 5.44 8.06 -16.94
C LYS A 246 6.28 6.77 -16.93
N GLY A 247 6.26 6.03 -15.82
CA GLY A 247 6.93 4.73 -15.73
C GLY A 247 6.29 3.67 -16.65
N ALA A 248 5.02 3.82 -17.01
CA ALA A 248 4.36 2.96 -17.98
C ALA A 248 4.76 3.29 -19.43
N GLU A 249 5.02 4.56 -19.76
CA GLU A 249 5.66 4.93 -21.05
C GLU A 249 7.03 4.27 -21.18
N VAL A 250 7.86 4.36 -20.13
CA VAL A 250 9.17 3.70 -20.08
C VAL A 250 9.02 2.18 -20.21
N ALA A 251 8.08 1.56 -19.47
CA ALA A 251 7.86 0.12 -19.54
C ALA A 251 7.46 -0.34 -20.96
N LEU A 252 6.66 0.44 -21.68
CA LEU A 252 6.30 0.16 -23.07
C LEU A 252 7.49 0.33 -24.03
N ALA A 253 8.33 1.35 -23.82
CA ALA A 253 9.56 1.52 -24.58
C ALA A 253 10.55 0.35 -24.32
N MET A 254 10.76 -0.03 -23.07
CA MET A 254 11.56 -1.20 -22.71
C MET A 254 11.04 -2.45 -23.42
N ALA A 255 9.73 -2.69 -23.42
CA ALA A 255 9.13 -3.83 -24.10
C ALA A 255 9.32 -3.80 -25.63
N SER A 256 9.35 -2.61 -26.22
CA SER A 256 9.50 -2.42 -27.67
C SER A 256 10.94 -2.63 -28.15
N PHE A 257 11.93 -2.24 -27.34
CA PHE A 257 13.33 -2.17 -27.78
C PHE A 257 14.27 -3.16 -27.08
N LEU A 258 13.89 -3.70 -25.91
CA LEU A 258 14.73 -4.60 -25.12
C LEU A 258 14.19 -6.04 -25.19
N PRO A 259 14.85 -6.96 -25.93
CA PRO A 259 14.35 -8.34 -26.11
C PRO A 259 14.22 -9.17 -24.82
N LEU A 260 14.86 -8.74 -23.73
CA LEU A 260 14.86 -9.41 -22.42
C LEU A 260 13.54 -9.19 -21.64
N VAL A 261 12.70 -8.24 -22.08
CA VAL A 261 11.40 -7.97 -21.45
C VAL A 261 10.37 -8.97 -21.98
N VAL A 262 9.97 -9.92 -21.14
CA VAL A 262 9.06 -11.02 -21.54
C VAL A 262 7.60 -10.75 -21.21
N ALA A 263 7.33 -9.80 -20.31
CA ALA A 263 5.98 -9.40 -19.94
C ALA A 263 5.96 -7.97 -19.41
N THR A 264 4.90 -7.23 -19.74
CA THR A 264 4.74 -5.83 -19.33
C THR A 264 3.37 -5.60 -18.70
N VAL A 265 3.37 -5.03 -17.49
CA VAL A 265 2.16 -4.52 -16.83
C VAL A 265 2.17 -3.00 -16.94
N TRP A 266 1.25 -2.48 -17.76
CA TRP A 266 1.14 -1.07 -18.09
C TRP A 266 -0.07 -0.45 -17.39
N ILE A 267 0.15 0.52 -16.49
CA ILE A 267 -0.93 1.10 -15.66
C ILE A 267 -1.04 2.59 -15.98
N ASN A 268 -2.11 2.98 -16.71
CA ASN A 268 -2.45 4.36 -17.01
C ASN A 268 -1.26 5.20 -17.56
N GLY A 269 -0.50 4.62 -18.49
CA GLY A 269 0.49 5.38 -19.28
C GLY A 269 -0.14 6.04 -20.50
N THR A 270 0.71 6.59 -21.36
CA THR A 270 0.35 6.93 -22.74
C THR A 270 0.98 5.91 -23.71
N ALA A 271 0.37 5.75 -24.88
CA ALA A 271 0.89 4.89 -25.95
C ALA A 271 1.95 5.59 -26.82
N PHE A 272 2.25 6.85 -26.51
CA PHE A 272 3.26 7.69 -27.14
C PHE A 272 4.04 8.43 -26.06
N LEU A 273 5.26 8.87 -26.37
CA LEU A 273 6.09 9.64 -25.43
C LEU A 273 5.50 11.03 -25.24
N HIS A 274 5.26 11.40 -23.98
CA HIS A 274 4.71 12.73 -23.67
C HIS A 274 5.73 13.58 -22.89
N GLY A 275 6.02 14.78 -23.40
CA GLY A 275 6.80 15.82 -22.72
C GLY A 275 8.32 15.63 -22.67
N ASN A 276 8.82 14.40 -22.84
CA ASN A 276 10.26 14.11 -22.85
C ASN A 276 10.61 13.18 -23.99
N PRO A 277 11.65 13.50 -24.79
CA PRO A 277 12.14 12.60 -25.82
C PRO A 277 12.75 11.35 -25.18
N LEU A 278 12.69 10.23 -25.91
CA LEU A 278 13.41 9.02 -25.60
C LEU A 278 14.62 8.91 -26.51
N VAL A 279 15.78 8.63 -25.92
CA VAL A 279 17.03 8.43 -26.64
C VAL A 279 17.47 6.99 -26.46
N TYR A 280 17.83 6.32 -27.55
CA TYR A 280 18.37 4.97 -27.52
C TYR A 280 19.39 4.79 -28.64
N ARG A 281 20.69 4.76 -28.29
CA ARG A 281 21.79 4.72 -29.25
C ARG A 281 21.66 5.91 -30.22
N ASP A 282 21.55 5.65 -31.52
CA ASP A 282 21.38 6.69 -32.54
C ASP A 282 19.92 7.14 -32.74
N LEU A 283 18.96 6.59 -32.00
CA LEU A 283 17.54 6.95 -32.08
C LEU A 283 17.18 8.05 -31.09
N CYS A 284 16.37 9.01 -31.56
CA CYS A 284 15.71 10.02 -30.75
C CYS A 284 14.23 10.09 -31.16
N ILE A 285 13.32 9.78 -30.23
CA ILE A 285 11.87 9.63 -30.44
C ILE A 285 11.12 10.63 -29.56
#